data_AF-A0A6N7ZZ09-F1
#
_entry.id   AF-A0A6N7ZZ09-F1
#
_cell.length_a   1.000
_cell.length_b   1.000
_cell.length_c   1.000
_cell.angle_alpha   90.00
_cell.angle_beta   90.00
_cell.angle_gamma   90.00
#
_symmetry.space_group_name_H-M   'P 1'
#
loop_
_entity.id
_entity.type
_entity.pdbx_description
1 polymer ?
#
loop_
_entity_poly.entity_id
_entity_poly.type
_entity_poly.pdbx_seq_one_letter_code
_entity_poly.pdbx_strand_id
1 'polypeptide(L)'
;MILRTKSSLFSRSRPKFIRSRRRFLAAILGLSLLPSLQTADAQDGPQVVAELFTSQGCSSCPPADRLLKDLSRNDGILALSLNVDYWDYLGWRDTLAHPAHTQRQRAYAAQRGDRSVYTPQLVVNGTEHVIGSKERDVAAAMSRAEPFTAKVDVTMTDVGLKATVTGDLPPGTRMATVFFVRIRNAVEVAIDTGENAGNSYTYANVAQPVRPIGMWSGGRETFRMPKSELMKNGSTRCAVLIQLENADGPGRIIGAGVMDW
;
A
#
# COMPACT_ATOMS: atom_id res chain seq x y z
N MET A 1 -50.75 58.83 79.61
CA MET A 1 -50.18 60.16 79.28
C MET A 1 -50.11 60.23 77.75
N ILE A 2 -51.21 60.51 77.04
CA ILE A 2 -51.92 61.79 76.77
C ILE A 2 -51.06 62.79 75.95
N LEU A 3 -51.68 63.38 74.90
CA LEU A 3 -51.24 64.46 73.96
C LEU A 3 -50.46 63.97 72.72
N ARG A 4 -50.97 64.14 71.48
CA ARG A 4 -51.02 65.35 70.60
C ARG A 4 -49.59 65.76 70.13
N THR A 5 -49.34 66.16 68.88
CA THR A 5 -50.07 67.19 68.09
C THR A 5 -49.82 67.10 66.56
N LYS A 6 -50.62 67.88 65.78
CA LYS A 6 -50.44 68.32 64.38
C LYS A 6 -49.02 68.94 64.15
N SER A 7 -48.45 69.26 62.98
CA SER A 7 -48.90 69.51 61.58
C SER A 7 -47.65 69.33 60.63
N SER A 8 -47.56 69.64 59.31
CA SER A 8 -48.46 70.08 58.23
C SER A 8 -47.77 69.93 56.84
N LEU A 9 -48.58 69.77 55.77
CA LEU A 9 -48.42 70.23 54.37
C LEU A 9 -47.02 70.63 53.82
N PHE A 10 -46.61 70.00 52.70
CA PHE A 10 -46.33 70.77 51.47
C PHE A 10 -46.60 69.94 50.20
N SER A 11 -47.25 70.56 49.21
CA SER A 11 -47.63 69.93 47.93
C SER A 11 -46.59 70.23 46.85
N ARG A 12 -46.17 69.21 46.09
CA ARG A 12 -45.62 69.36 44.73
C ARG A 12 -46.07 68.23 43.82
N SER A 13 -46.35 68.60 42.57
CA SER A 13 -47.06 67.80 41.57
C SER A 13 -46.14 67.21 40.50
N ARG A 14 -46.37 65.91 40.16
CA ARG A 14 -46.17 65.24 38.85
C ARG A 14 -44.74 65.30 38.21
N PRO A 15 -44.25 64.21 37.58
CA PRO A 15 -44.98 63.51 36.51
C PRO A 15 -44.97 61.96 36.57
N LYS A 16 -45.82 61.35 35.74
CA LYS A 16 -45.90 59.90 35.53
C LYS A 16 -44.70 59.44 34.70
N PHE A 17 -43.79 58.65 35.26
CA PHE A 17 -42.78 57.93 34.47
C PHE A 17 -43.27 56.53 34.12
N ILE A 18 -43.72 56.36 32.87
CA ILE A 18 -43.94 55.06 32.25
C ILE A 18 -42.56 54.43 32.01
N ARG A 19 -42.23 53.34 32.70
CA ARG A 19 -41.07 52.50 32.37
C ARG A 19 -41.49 51.07 32.05
N SER A 20 -41.83 50.90 30.78
CA SER A 20 -41.51 49.75 29.92
C SER A 20 -40.97 48.51 30.63
N ARG A 21 -41.74 47.41 30.56
CA ARG A 21 -41.24 46.05 30.80
C ARG A 21 -40.25 45.69 29.69
N ARG A 22 -38.96 45.88 29.93
CA ARG A 22 -37.91 45.33 29.06
C ARG A 22 -37.92 43.80 29.16
N ARG A 23 -38.54 43.16 28.16
CA ARG A 23 -38.41 41.71 27.93
C ARG A 23 -36.95 41.45 27.52
N PHE A 24 -36.19 40.74 28.34
CA PHE A 24 -34.92 40.16 27.91
C PHE A 24 -35.22 39.01 26.95
N LEU A 25 -35.04 39.24 25.64
CA LEU A 25 -34.81 38.12 24.72
C LEU A 25 -33.34 37.73 24.85
N ALA A 26 -33.09 36.55 25.42
CA ALA A 26 -31.80 35.90 25.30
C ALA A 26 -31.66 35.36 23.86
N ALA A 27 -30.88 36.05 23.03
CA ALA A 27 -30.52 35.55 21.71
C ALA A 27 -29.46 34.45 21.87
N ILE A 28 -29.89 33.19 21.84
CA ILE A 28 -28.99 32.04 21.77
C ILE A 28 -28.42 31.99 20.35
N LEU A 29 -27.18 32.47 20.16
CA LEU A 29 -26.41 32.16 18.96
C LEU A 29 -26.05 30.67 19.01
N GLY A 30 -26.84 29.85 18.32
CA GLY A 30 -26.47 28.47 18.02
C GLY A 30 -25.28 28.47 17.07
N LEU A 31 -24.08 28.28 17.60
CA LEU A 31 -22.88 28.10 16.79
C LEU A 31 -22.90 26.68 16.21
N SER A 32 -23.43 26.54 15.00
CA SER A 32 -23.49 25.28 14.27
C SER A 32 -22.08 24.77 13.97
N LEU A 33 -21.55 23.85 14.79
CA LEU A 33 -20.37 23.07 14.40
C LEU A 33 -20.76 22.15 13.25
N LEU A 34 -20.55 22.63 12.02
CA LEU A 34 -20.49 21.75 10.86
C LEU A 34 -19.28 20.83 11.05
N PRO A 35 -19.45 19.50 11.09
CA PRO A 35 -18.31 18.59 11.13
C PRO A 35 -17.50 18.78 9.84
N SER A 36 -16.22 19.13 10.01
CA SER A 36 -15.30 19.19 8.87
C SER A 36 -15.19 17.79 8.28
N LEU A 37 -15.76 17.61 7.08
CA LEU A 37 -15.48 16.44 6.26
C LEU A 37 -13.99 16.44 5.93
N GLN A 38 -13.22 15.68 6.70
CA GLN A 38 -11.87 15.32 6.34
C GLN A 38 -11.98 14.48 5.07
N THR A 39 -11.71 15.10 3.92
CA THR A 39 -11.35 14.35 2.72
C THR A 39 -10.15 13.52 3.08
N ALA A 40 -10.30 12.19 3.12
CA ALA A 40 -9.14 11.32 3.21
C ALA A 40 -8.23 11.65 2.04
N ASP A 41 -7.00 12.08 2.32
CA ASP A 41 -5.99 12.22 1.28
C ASP A 41 -5.90 10.88 0.55
N ALA A 42 -6.15 10.89 -0.75
CA ALA A 42 -5.85 9.74 -1.58
C ALA A 42 -4.36 9.46 -1.40
N GLN A 43 -4.01 8.31 -0.82
CA GLN A 43 -2.61 7.93 -0.71
C GLN A 43 -2.08 7.68 -2.12
N ASP A 44 -1.30 8.62 -2.64
CA ASP A 44 -0.58 8.45 -3.90
C ASP A 44 0.34 7.23 -3.79
N GLY A 45 -0.06 6.13 -4.44
CA GLY A 45 0.70 4.88 -4.52
C GLY A 45 -0.06 3.63 -4.06
N PRO A 46 0.57 2.45 -4.18
CA PRO A 46 -0.04 1.18 -3.78
C PRO A 46 -0.22 1.10 -2.25
N GLN A 47 -1.33 0.51 -1.83
CA GLN A 47 -1.63 0.15 -0.44
C GLN A 47 -1.45 -1.34 -0.16
N VAL A 48 -1.36 -2.16 -1.21
CA VAL A 48 -1.12 -3.60 -1.16
C VAL A 48 -0.06 -3.99 -2.20
N VAL A 49 0.83 -4.91 -1.85
CA VAL A 49 1.71 -5.64 -2.77
C VAL A 49 1.20 -7.07 -2.89
N ALA A 50 1.03 -7.53 -4.13
CA ALA A 50 0.63 -8.91 -4.45
C ALA A 50 1.71 -9.56 -5.33
N GLU A 51 2.48 -10.47 -4.76
CA GLU A 51 3.56 -11.19 -5.44
C GLU A 51 3.06 -12.57 -5.89
N LEU A 52 2.83 -12.76 -7.19
CA LEU A 52 2.44 -14.04 -7.77
C LEU A 52 3.68 -14.81 -8.23
N PHE A 53 3.93 -15.96 -7.61
CA PHE A 53 4.87 -16.96 -8.09
C PHE A 53 4.15 -17.90 -9.08
N THR A 54 4.64 -17.89 -10.32
CA THR A 54 4.00 -18.52 -11.50
C THR A 54 5.06 -19.15 -12.42
N SER A 55 4.63 -19.90 -13.44
CA SER A 55 5.53 -20.34 -14.52
C SER A 55 4.77 -20.67 -15.81
N GLN A 56 5.40 -20.43 -16.95
CA GLN A 56 4.96 -20.88 -18.27
C GLN A 56 4.90 -22.42 -18.37
N GLY A 57 5.73 -23.14 -17.62
CA GLY A 57 5.74 -24.60 -17.57
C GLY A 57 4.65 -25.21 -16.67
N CYS A 58 3.84 -24.39 -16.00
CA CYS A 58 2.80 -24.80 -15.05
C CYS A 58 1.42 -24.69 -15.70
N SER A 59 0.77 -25.81 -16.01
CA SER A 59 -0.59 -25.84 -16.61
C SER A 59 -1.69 -25.23 -15.73
N SER A 60 -1.50 -25.20 -14.41
CA SER A 60 -2.48 -24.63 -13.45
C SER A 60 -2.33 -23.12 -13.22
N CYS A 61 -1.29 -22.50 -13.79
CA CYS A 61 -0.93 -21.10 -13.56
C CYS A 61 -1.71 -20.06 -14.41
N PRO A 62 -2.08 -20.28 -15.68
CA PRO A 62 -2.73 -19.26 -16.52
C PRO A 62 -3.98 -18.56 -15.94
N PRO A 63 -4.84 -19.20 -15.10
CA PRO A 63 -5.92 -18.49 -14.41
C PRO A 63 -5.44 -17.45 -13.39
N ALA A 64 -4.32 -17.70 -12.70
CA ALA A 64 -3.71 -16.77 -11.76
C ALA A 64 -3.02 -15.60 -12.48
N ASP A 65 -2.35 -15.88 -13.61
CA ASP A 65 -1.70 -14.84 -14.43
C ASP A 65 -2.74 -13.84 -14.98
N ARG A 66 -3.93 -14.32 -15.37
CA ARG A 66 -5.06 -13.46 -15.75
C ARG A 66 -5.55 -12.60 -14.58
N LEU A 67 -5.78 -13.21 -13.41
CA LEU A 67 -6.20 -12.46 -12.22
C LEU A 67 -5.17 -11.38 -11.83
N LEU A 68 -3.87 -11.68 -11.89
CA LEU A 68 -2.81 -10.71 -11.65
C LEU A 68 -2.85 -9.54 -12.64
N LYS A 69 -3.10 -9.81 -13.93
CA LYS A 69 -3.26 -8.79 -14.98
C LYS A 69 -4.48 -7.89 -14.75
N ASP A 70 -5.54 -8.42 -14.17
CA ASP A 70 -6.70 -7.61 -13.79
C ASP A 70 -6.40 -6.78 -12.52
N LEU A 71 -5.74 -7.36 -11.52
CA LEU A 71 -5.26 -6.66 -10.31
C LEU A 71 -4.27 -5.53 -10.64
N SER A 72 -3.39 -5.70 -11.63
CA SER A 72 -2.41 -4.68 -12.03
C SER A 72 -3.02 -3.41 -12.64
N ARG A 73 -4.34 -3.37 -12.88
CA ARG A 73 -5.06 -2.17 -13.32
C ARG A 73 -5.56 -1.29 -12.16
N ASN A 74 -5.39 -1.75 -10.91
CA ASN A 74 -5.76 -0.99 -9.72
C ASN A 74 -4.50 -0.32 -9.15
N ASP A 75 -4.43 1.01 -9.18
CA ASP A 75 -3.26 1.76 -8.71
C ASP A 75 -2.97 1.56 -7.21
N GLY A 76 -3.99 1.16 -6.43
CA GLY A 76 -3.82 0.75 -5.02
C GLY A 76 -3.14 -0.62 -4.83
N ILE A 77 -2.88 -1.38 -5.91
CA ILE A 77 -2.30 -2.72 -5.86
C ILE A 77 -1.04 -2.81 -6.74
N LEU A 78 0.12 -2.96 -6.09
CA LEU A 78 1.34 -3.38 -6.74
C LEU A 78 1.31 -4.90 -6.97
N ALA A 79 0.65 -5.31 -8.05
CA ALA A 79 0.69 -6.67 -8.57
C ALA A 79 2.04 -6.93 -9.28
N LEU A 80 2.72 -8.04 -8.95
CA LEU A 80 4.02 -8.44 -9.52
C LEU A 80 4.00 -9.91 -9.95
N SER A 81 4.45 -10.19 -11.17
CA SER A 81 4.67 -11.57 -11.67
C SER A 81 6.12 -11.99 -11.45
N LEU A 82 6.34 -13.01 -10.62
CA LEU A 82 7.65 -13.57 -10.28
C LEU A 82 7.74 -15.00 -10.84
N ASN A 83 8.12 -15.13 -12.11
CA ASN A 83 8.26 -16.41 -12.78
C ASN A 83 9.39 -17.26 -12.13
N VAL A 84 9.06 -18.49 -11.72
CA VAL A 84 9.99 -19.43 -11.05
C VAL A 84 10.57 -20.43 -12.04
N ASP A 85 11.82 -20.85 -11.81
CA ASP A 85 12.62 -21.68 -12.72
C ASP A 85 12.45 -23.20 -12.52
N TYR A 86 11.86 -23.64 -11.42
CA TYR A 86 11.78 -25.06 -11.09
C TYR A 86 10.74 -25.85 -11.89
N TRP A 87 10.09 -25.25 -12.90
CA TRP A 87 9.27 -25.96 -13.89
C TRP A 87 9.99 -26.18 -15.23
N ASP A 88 11.15 -25.54 -15.45
CA ASP A 88 11.88 -25.53 -16.74
C ASP A 88 12.33 -26.93 -17.22
N TYR A 89 12.29 -27.93 -16.34
CA TYR A 89 12.65 -29.31 -16.68
C TYR A 89 11.52 -30.10 -17.38
N LEU A 90 10.28 -29.58 -17.42
CA LEU A 90 9.12 -30.24 -18.05
C LEU A 90 9.00 -29.99 -19.57
N GLY A 91 10.12 -29.74 -20.25
CA GLY A 91 10.17 -29.66 -21.71
C GLY A 91 9.84 -28.31 -22.33
N TRP A 92 9.44 -27.31 -21.53
CA TRP A 92 9.49 -25.89 -21.89
C TRP A 92 10.25 -25.12 -20.82
N ARG A 93 11.13 -24.22 -21.25
CA ARG A 93 11.91 -23.35 -20.37
C ARG A 93 11.27 -21.96 -20.32
N ASP A 94 10.85 -21.52 -19.14
CA ASP A 94 10.16 -20.24 -18.98
C ASP A 94 11.11 -19.07 -19.32
N THR A 95 10.73 -18.27 -20.31
CA THR A 95 11.52 -17.15 -20.85
C THR A 95 11.59 -15.93 -19.92
N LEU A 96 10.80 -15.92 -18.85
CA LEU A 96 10.72 -14.88 -17.84
C LEU A 96 11.24 -15.36 -16.47
N ALA A 97 11.46 -16.67 -16.30
CA ALA A 97 11.89 -17.26 -15.06
C ALA A 97 13.29 -16.80 -14.62
N HIS A 98 13.49 -16.73 -13.30
CA HIS A 98 14.77 -16.37 -12.72
C HIS A 98 15.00 -17.08 -11.37
N PRO A 99 16.19 -17.66 -11.10
CA PRO A 99 16.46 -18.38 -9.85
C PRO A 99 16.22 -17.57 -8.58
N ALA A 100 16.43 -16.25 -8.63
CA ALA A 100 16.12 -15.35 -7.50
C ALA A 100 14.62 -15.29 -7.14
N HIS A 101 13.70 -15.55 -8.08
CA HIS A 101 12.26 -15.64 -7.79
C HIS A 101 11.96 -16.92 -7.00
N THR A 102 12.48 -18.06 -7.45
CA THR A 102 12.46 -19.34 -6.71
C THR A 102 13.08 -19.19 -5.31
N GLN A 103 14.21 -18.47 -5.20
CA GLN A 103 14.85 -18.19 -3.91
C GLN A 103 13.95 -17.34 -3.01
N ARG A 104 13.33 -16.27 -3.53
CA ARG A 104 12.38 -15.43 -2.76
C ARG A 104 11.16 -16.23 -2.29
N GLN A 105 10.63 -17.12 -3.13
CA GLN A 105 9.54 -18.01 -2.74
C GLN A 105 9.94 -18.98 -1.62
N ARG A 106 11.13 -19.59 -1.73
CA ARG A 106 11.68 -20.47 -0.69
C ARG A 106 11.97 -19.72 0.61
N ALA A 107 12.35 -18.45 0.53
CA ALA A 107 12.55 -17.61 1.71
C ALA A 107 11.21 -17.32 2.42
N TYR A 108 10.12 -17.04 1.68
CA TYR A 108 8.79 -17.00 2.28
C TYR A 108 8.37 -18.35 2.88
N ALA A 109 8.68 -19.46 2.24
CA ALA A 109 8.39 -20.80 2.77
C ALA A 109 9.18 -21.13 4.05
N ALA A 110 10.41 -20.64 4.17
CA ALA A 110 11.21 -20.72 5.39
C ALA A 110 10.57 -19.88 6.51
N GLN A 111 10.18 -18.63 6.22
CA GLN A 111 9.52 -17.73 7.16
C GLN A 111 8.20 -18.29 7.72
N ARG A 112 7.45 -19.06 6.92
CA ARG A 112 6.22 -19.77 7.35
C ARG A 112 6.47 -21.08 8.10
N GLY A 113 7.71 -21.57 8.11
CA GLY A 113 8.08 -22.86 8.72
C GLY A 113 7.71 -24.11 7.91
N ASP A 114 6.82 -24.01 6.92
CA ASP A 114 6.37 -25.14 6.08
C ASP A 114 7.45 -25.63 5.10
N ARG A 115 8.41 -24.78 4.72
CA ARG A 115 9.45 -25.01 3.70
C ARG A 115 8.91 -25.52 2.34
N SER A 116 7.63 -25.29 2.07
CA SER A 116 6.92 -25.73 0.88
C SER A 116 6.72 -24.60 -0.12
N VAL A 117 6.92 -24.91 -1.40
CA VAL A 117 6.67 -24.00 -2.53
C VAL A 117 5.74 -24.67 -3.53
N TYR A 118 4.84 -23.89 -4.11
CA TYR A 118 3.86 -24.35 -5.10
C TYR A 118 3.54 -23.21 -6.07
N THR A 119 2.96 -23.53 -7.23
CA THR A 119 2.42 -22.51 -8.14
C THR A 119 1.01 -22.90 -8.59
N PRO A 120 0.13 -21.94 -8.88
CA PRO A 120 0.30 -20.50 -8.63
C PRO A 120 0.17 -20.15 -7.13
N GLN A 121 1.19 -19.53 -6.55
CA GLN A 121 1.16 -19.01 -5.17
C GLN A 121 1.16 -17.48 -5.21
N LEU A 122 0.15 -16.85 -4.62
CA LEU A 122 0.12 -15.39 -4.45
C LEU A 122 0.40 -15.07 -2.98
N VAL A 123 1.35 -14.17 -2.73
CA VAL A 123 1.71 -13.66 -1.40
C VAL A 123 1.29 -12.19 -1.29
N VAL A 124 0.51 -11.86 -0.26
CA VAL A 124 -0.01 -10.51 0.01
C VAL A 124 0.84 -9.86 1.10
N ASN A 125 1.37 -8.66 0.83
CA ASN A 125 2.21 -7.88 1.74
C ASN A 125 3.33 -8.69 2.44
N GLY A 126 3.87 -9.71 1.78
CA GLY A 126 4.93 -10.58 2.32
C GLY A 126 4.51 -11.48 3.48
N THR A 127 3.21 -11.68 3.76
CA THR A 127 2.71 -12.46 4.90
C THR A 127 1.74 -13.57 4.50
N GLU A 128 0.48 -13.23 4.22
CA GLU A 128 -0.55 -14.20 3.87
C GLU A 128 -0.30 -14.75 2.46
N HIS A 129 -0.45 -16.06 2.27
CA HIS A 129 -0.36 -16.68 0.96
C HIS A 129 -1.60 -17.50 0.63
N VAL A 130 -1.97 -17.50 -0.64
CA VAL A 130 -3.14 -18.21 -1.16
C VAL A 130 -2.80 -18.90 -2.49
N ILE A 131 -3.73 -19.70 -3.01
CA ILE A 131 -3.64 -20.20 -4.39
C ILE A 131 -4.01 -19.04 -5.31
N GLY A 132 -3.08 -18.59 -6.16
CA GLY A 132 -3.23 -17.37 -6.96
C GLY A 132 -4.38 -17.40 -7.98
N SER A 133 -4.94 -18.57 -8.28
CA SER A 133 -6.12 -18.74 -9.15
C SER A 133 -7.46 -18.72 -8.39
N LYS A 134 -7.47 -18.56 -7.07
CA LYS A 134 -8.68 -18.50 -6.24
C LYS A 134 -9.03 -17.05 -5.93
N GLU A 135 -9.73 -16.40 -6.84
CA GLU A 135 -10.11 -14.98 -6.77
C GLU A 135 -10.71 -14.54 -5.42
N ARG A 136 -11.64 -15.33 -4.86
CA ARG A 136 -12.26 -15.05 -3.55
C ARG A 136 -11.24 -15.08 -2.41
N ASP A 137 -10.31 -16.02 -2.44
CA ASP A 137 -9.28 -16.18 -1.40
C ASP A 137 -8.25 -15.04 -1.51
N VAL A 138 -7.87 -14.68 -2.74
CA VAL A 138 -7.01 -13.51 -3.05
C VAL A 138 -7.65 -12.21 -2.56
N ALA A 139 -8.92 -11.95 -2.89
CA ALA A 139 -9.62 -10.76 -2.45
C ALA A 139 -9.76 -10.71 -0.91
N ALA A 140 -10.02 -11.86 -0.26
CA ALA A 140 -10.11 -11.96 1.18
C ALA A 140 -8.75 -11.77 1.88
N ALA A 141 -7.64 -12.24 1.29
CA ALA A 141 -6.29 -12.01 1.79
C ALA A 141 -5.91 -10.52 1.70
N MET A 142 -6.24 -9.87 0.58
CA MET A 142 -6.03 -8.43 0.41
C MET A 142 -6.86 -7.60 1.39
N SER A 143 -8.11 -7.98 1.68
CA SER A 143 -8.95 -7.24 2.65
C SER A 143 -8.51 -7.41 4.10
N ARG A 144 -7.73 -8.45 4.43
CA ARG A 144 -7.07 -8.64 5.73
C ARG A 144 -5.70 -7.97 5.84
N ALA A 145 -5.15 -7.47 4.73
CA ALA A 145 -3.79 -6.93 4.71
C ALA A 145 -3.66 -5.69 5.61
N GLU A 146 -2.74 -5.73 6.57
CA GLU A 146 -2.50 -4.62 7.49
C GLU A 146 -1.98 -3.37 6.74
N PRO A 147 -2.55 -2.17 6.97
CA PRO A 147 -2.15 -0.93 6.30
C PRO A 147 -0.66 -0.59 6.48
N PHE A 148 -0.03 -0.08 5.42
CA PHE A 148 1.38 0.33 5.43
C PHE A 148 1.67 1.39 6.50
N THR A 149 2.79 1.23 7.21
CA THR A 149 3.30 2.17 8.21
C THR A 149 4.38 3.11 7.64
N ALA A 150 4.84 2.83 6.41
CA ALA A 150 5.77 3.66 5.65
C ALA A 150 5.17 4.08 4.30
N LYS A 151 5.19 5.38 3.99
CA LYS A 151 4.95 5.92 2.65
C LYS A 151 6.28 5.93 1.88
N VAL A 152 6.22 5.70 0.57
CA VAL A 152 7.39 5.69 -0.31
C VAL A 152 7.13 6.56 -1.55
N ASP A 153 7.68 7.77 -1.56
CA ASP A 153 7.61 8.68 -2.69
C ASP A 153 8.78 8.40 -3.65
N VAL A 154 8.50 7.82 -4.82
CA VAL A 154 9.51 7.49 -5.85
C VAL A 154 9.49 8.54 -6.96
N THR A 155 10.65 9.12 -7.27
CA THR A 155 10.78 10.18 -8.29
C THR A 155 12.02 10.00 -9.16
N MET A 156 11.92 10.37 -10.43
CA MET A 156 13.06 10.46 -11.34
C MET A 156 13.69 11.84 -11.23
N THR A 157 15.01 11.88 -11.29
CA THR A 157 15.83 13.10 -11.39
C THR A 157 16.81 12.93 -12.55
N ASP A 158 17.47 14.00 -12.99
CA ASP A 158 18.39 13.95 -14.13
C ASP A 158 19.52 12.91 -13.96
N VAL A 159 19.94 12.68 -12.72
CA VAL A 159 21.01 11.72 -12.36
C VAL A 159 20.50 10.30 -12.06
N GLY A 160 19.19 10.11 -11.88
CA GLY A 160 18.58 8.81 -11.56
C GLY A 160 17.40 8.88 -10.58
N LEU A 161 17.10 7.76 -9.95
CA LEU A 161 15.96 7.58 -9.05
C LEU A 161 16.27 8.13 -7.66
N LYS A 162 15.28 8.79 -7.07
CA LYS A 162 15.24 9.24 -5.68
C LYS A 162 13.96 8.71 -5.04
N ALA A 163 14.11 7.77 -4.10
CA ALA A 163 13.02 7.26 -3.27
C ALA A 163 13.10 7.88 -1.88
N THR A 164 12.04 8.57 -1.46
CA THR A 164 11.93 9.15 -0.12
C THR A 164 11.00 8.26 0.70
N VAL A 165 11.48 7.76 1.82
CA VAL A 165 10.70 6.91 2.73
C VAL A 165 10.33 7.75 3.94
N THR A 166 9.06 7.71 4.34
CA THR A 166 8.55 8.41 5.53
C THR A 166 7.60 7.52 6.32
N GLY A 167 7.73 7.50 7.64
CA GLY A 167 6.80 6.82 8.54
C GLY A 167 7.51 6.18 9.72
N ASP A 168 6.86 5.20 10.33
CA ASP A 168 7.36 4.54 11.53
C ASP A 168 7.47 3.02 11.34
N LEU A 169 8.42 2.44 12.05
CA LEU A 169 8.58 0.99 12.16
C LEU A 169 7.54 0.40 13.12
N PRO A 170 6.92 -0.77 12.82
CA PRO A 170 6.02 -1.43 13.75
C PRO A 170 6.70 -1.75 15.10
N PRO A 171 5.95 -1.76 16.23
CA PRO A 171 6.50 -2.04 17.55
C PRO A 171 7.31 -3.35 17.61
N GLY A 172 8.45 -3.33 18.30
CA GLY A 172 9.35 -4.47 18.42
C GLY A 172 10.30 -4.70 17.23
N THR A 173 10.15 -3.94 16.13
CA THR A 173 11.09 -3.97 14.99
C THR A 173 12.15 -2.87 15.10
N ARG A 174 13.34 -3.08 14.51
CA ARG A 174 14.48 -2.16 14.62
C ARG A 174 14.95 -1.57 13.29
N MET A 175 14.81 -2.33 12.21
CA MET A 175 15.13 -1.94 10.83
C MET A 175 14.14 -2.61 9.88
N ALA A 176 13.95 -2.01 8.71
CA ALA A 176 13.40 -2.68 7.52
C ALA A 176 14.43 -2.60 6.39
N THR A 177 14.38 -3.55 5.46
CA THR A 177 15.19 -3.54 4.25
C THR A 177 14.45 -2.79 3.15
N VAL A 178 15.16 -1.90 2.46
CA VAL A 178 14.65 -1.15 1.32
C VAL A 178 15.04 -1.91 0.05
N PHE A 179 14.05 -2.47 -0.62
CA PHE A 179 14.22 -3.23 -1.85
C PHE A 179 13.84 -2.39 -3.07
N PHE A 180 14.52 -2.64 -4.19
CA PHE A 180 14.20 -2.10 -5.51
C PHE A 180 13.87 -3.23 -6.48
N VAL A 181 12.84 -3.00 -7.30
CA VAL A 181 12.34 -3.94 -8.31
C VAL A 181 12.18 -3.18 -9.63
N ARG A 182 12.79 -3.66 -10.71
CA ARG A 182 12.44 -3.23 -12.07
C ARG A 182 11.31 -4.09 -12.60
N ILE A 183 10.44 -3.51 -13.41
CA ILE A 183 9.20 -4.13 -13.89
C ILE A 183 9.10 -3.91 -15.41
N ARG A 184 8.74 -4.98 -16.13
CA ARG A 184 8.25 -4.90 -17.52
C ARG A 184 6.73 -4.94 -17.47
N ASN A 185 6.05 -3.88 -17.94
CA ASN A 185 4.62 -3.70 -17.74
C ASN A 185 3.78 -4.83 -18.37
N ALA A 186 4.14 -5.28 -19.57
CA ALA A 186 3.57 -6.46 -20.21
C ALA A 186 4.65 -7.19 -21.01
N VAL A 187 4.62 -8.53 -21.00
CA VAL A 187 5.43 -9.37 -21.89
C VAL A 187 4.53 -10.47 -22.46
N GLU A 188 4.43 -10.52 -23.78
CA GLU A 188 3.76 -11.61 -24.50
C GLU A 188 4.75 -12.73 -24.78
N VAL A 189 4.32 -13.98 -24.57
CA VAL A 189 5.12 -15.17 -24.80
C VAL A 189 4.26 -16.22 -25.50
N ALA A 190 4.71 -16.67 -26.67
CA ALA A 190 4.24 -17.90 -27.30
C ALA A 190 4.98 -19.10 -26.66
N ILE A 191 4.23 -20.16 -26.34
CA ILE A 191 4.74 -21.37 -25.71
C ILE A 191 4.68 -22.51 -26.74
N ASP A 192 5.82 -22.97 -27.21
CA ASP A 192 5.89 -23.95 -28.32
C ASP A 192 5.87 -25.41 -27.85
N THR A 193 6.25 -25.69 -26.60
CA THR A 193 6.38 -27.05 -26.04
C THR A 193 5.88 -27.12 -24.58
N GLY A 194 5.93 -28.31 -23.96
CA GLY A 194 5.47 -28.52 -22.58
C GLY A 194 3.94 -28.57 -22.44
N GLU A 195 3.44 -28.51 -21.19
CA GLU A 195 2.00 -28.66 -20.90
C GLU A 195 1.11 -27.56 -21.50
N ASN A 196 1.67 -26.36 -21.73
CA ASN A 196 0.97 -25.19 -22.26
C ASN A 196 1.24 -24.95 -23.77
N ALA A 197 1.81 -25.94 -24.49
CA ALA A 197 2.16 -25.82 -25.90
C ALA A 197 1.01 -25.32 -26.79
N GLY A 198 1.34 -24.48 -27.78
CA GLY A 198 0.39 -23.89 -28.73
C GLY A 198 -0.41 -22.69 -28.19
N ASN A 199 -0.16 -22.26 -26.95
CA ASN A 199 -0.79 -21.08 -26.36
C ASN A 199 0.13 -19.86 -26.42
N SER A 200 -0.46 -18.66 -26.45
CA SER A 200 0.25 -17.40 -26.19
C SER A 200 -0.39 -16.69 -25.00
N TYR A 201 0.43 -16.23 -24.05
CA TYR A 201 -0.02 -15.55 -22.84
C TYR A 201 0.71 -14.21 -22.67
N THR A 202 -0.02 -13.19 -22.19
CA THR A 202 0.55 -11.91 -21.78
C THR A 202 0.71 -11.86 -20.25
N TYR A 203 1.94 -11.85 -19.78
CA TYR A 203 2.28 -11.66 -18.37
C TYR A 203 2.33 -10.16 -18.05
N ALA A 204 1.62 -9.74 -17.00
CA ALA A 204 1.60 -8.35 -16.53
C ALA A 204 2.62 -8.13 -15.40
N ASN A 205 3.17 -6.92 -15.31
CA ASN A 205 4.12 -6.49 -14.28
C ASN A 205 5.20 -7.54 -13.98
N VAL A 206 5.89 -8.00 -15.02
CA VAL A 206 6.93 -9.03 -14.91
C VAL A 206 8.11 -8.45 -14.15
N ALA A 207 8.28 -8.93 -12.91
CA ALA A 207 9.34 -8.47 -12.03
C ALA A 207 10.71 -8.91 -12.57
N GLN A 208 11.69 -8.03 -12.40
CA GLN A 208 13.09 -8.39 -12.38
C GLN A 208 13.49 -8.73 -10.94
N PRO A 209 14.65 -9.38 -10.71
CA PRO A 209 15.06 -9.78 -9.37
C PRO A 209 15.02 -8.63 -8.37
N VAL A 210 14.29 -8.84 -7.28
CA VAL A 210 14.18 -7.93 -6.12
C VAL A 210 15.56 -7.79 -5.47
N ARG A 211 16.05 -6.56 -5.28
CA ARG A 211 17.42 -6.28 -4.78
C ARG A 211 17.41 -5.30 -3.62
N PRO A 212 18.14 -5.56 -2.53
CA PRO A 212 18.29 -4.58 -1.46
C PRO A 212 19.11 -3.38 -1.95
N ILE A 213 18.72 -2.17 -1.56
CA ILE A 213 19.39 -0.90 -1.87
C ILE A 213 19.71 -0.06 -0.63
N GLY A 214 19.29 -0.51 0.55
CA GLY A 214 19.56 0.13 1.83
C GLY A 214 18.79 -0.52 2.97
N MET A 215 19.02 -0.02 4.18
CA MET A 215 18.24 -0.32 5.38
C MET A 215 17.58 0.98 5.85
N TRP A 216 16.42 0.90 6.49
CA TRP A 216 15.67 2.04 7.02
C TRP A 216 15.30 1.80 8.48
N SER A 217 15.47 2.81 9.33
CA SER A 217 15.25 2.73 10.79
C SER A 217 14.01 3.50 11.30
N GLY A 218 13.08 3.85 10.41
CA GLY A 218 11.98 4.78 10.72
C GLY A 218 12.32 6.25 10.39
N GLY A 219 11.35 7.14 10.56
CA GLY A 219 11.50 8.56 10.27
C GLY A 219 11.51 8.88 8.77
N ARG A 220 12.28 9.89 8.36
CA ARG A 220 12.42 10.31 6.96
C ARG A 220 13.82 10.03 6.43
N GLU A 221 13.93 9.25 5.36
CA GLU A 221 15.20 8.93 4.70
C GLU A 221 15.08 9.01 3.16
N THR A 222 16.21 9.08 2.45
CA THR A 222 16.22 9.16 0.98
C THR A 222 17.29 8.26 0.35
N PHE A 223 16.82 7.25 -0.37
CA PHE A 223 17.64 6.32 -1.13
C PHE A 223 17.76 6.80 -2.59
N ARG A 224 18.94 6.58 -3.20
CA ARG A 224 19.24 7.03 -4.56
C ARG A 224 19.85 5.92 -5.39
N MET A 225 19.49 5.84 -6.66
CA MET A 225 20.08 4.92 -7.62
C MET A 225 20.42 5.66 -8.92
N PRO A 226 21.58 5.42 -9.54
CA PRO A 226 21.95 6.07 -10.79
C PRO A 226 21.03 5.61 -11.93
N LYS A 227 20.75 6.51 -12.88
CA LYS A 227 19.85 6.23 -14.02
C LYS A 227 20.24 4.99 -14.83
N SER A 228 21.54 4.67 -14.87
CA SER A 228 22.11 3.47 -15.50
C SER A 228 21.54 2.16 -14.92
N GLU A 229 21.11 2.12 -13.66
CA GLU A 229 20.50 0.92 -13.05
C GLU A 229 19.00 0.79 -13.35
N LEU A 230 18.34 1.82 -13.88
CA LEU A 230 16.88 1.82 -14.10
C LEU A 230 16.54 1.25 -15.48
N MET A 231 17.19 1.77 -16.53
CA MET A 231 16.92 1.48 -17.94
C MET A 231 17.54 0.15 -18.41
N LYS A 232 17.34 -0.94 -17.66
CA LYS A 232 17.87 -2.28 -17.97
C LYS A 232 16.77 -3.26 -18.34
N ASN A 233 17.12 -4.24 -19.18
CA ASN A 233 16.29 -5.40 -19.53
C ASN A 233 14.89 -5.05 -20.10
N GLY A 234 14.76 -3.90 -20.79
CA GLY A 234 13.48 -3.44 -21.34
C GLY A 234 12.44 -3.02 -20.29
N SER A 235 12.88 -2.67 -19.07
CA SER A 235 11.99 -2.25 -17.99
C SER A 235 11.49 -0.80 -18.22
N THR A 236 10.20 -0.58 -17.99
CA THR A 236 9.48 0.72 -18.15
C THR A 236 8.90 1.25 -16.84
N ARG A 237 9.06 0.48 -15.75
CA ARG A 237 8.50 0.77 -14.43
C ARG A 237 9.43 0.24 -13.36
N CYS A 238 9.34 0.81 -12.16
CA CYS A 238 9.93 0.24 -10.96
C CYS A 238 8.98 0.27 -9.77
N ALA A 239 9.37 -0.47 -8.73
CA ALA A 239 8.88 -0.32 -7.39
C ALA A 239 10.03 -0.24 -6.38
N VAL A 240 9.76 0.44 -5.27
CA VAL A 240 10.56 0.37 -4.04
C VAL A 240 9.67 -0.20 -2.95
N LEU A 241 10.17 -1.22 -2.24
CA LEU A 241 9.45 -1.91 -1.17
C LEU A 241 10.20 -1.71 0.15
N ILE A 242 9.45 -1.48 1.23
CA ILE A 242 9.97 -1.46 2.61
C ILE A 242 9.50 -2.74 3.27
N GLN A 243 10.42 -3.68 3.51
CA GLN A 243 10.09 -5.01 3.99
C GLN A 243 10.84 -5.32 5.27
N LEU A 244 10.11 -5.77 6.30
CA LEU A 244 10.69 -6.30 7.52
C LEU A 244 11.37 -7.64 7.21
N GLU A 245 12.54 -7.86 7.79
CA GLU A 245 13.27 -9.13 7.70
C GLU A 245 13.68 -9.60 9.09
N ASN A 246 13.80 -10.92 9.25
CA ASN A 246 14.37 -11.55 10.45
C ASN A 246 15.24 -12.76 10.03
N ALA A 247 15.68 -13.56 11.00
CA ALA A 247 16.59 -14.69 10.74
C ALA A 247 16.00 -15.78 9.83
N ASP A 248 14.67 -15.91 9.77
CA ASP A 248 13.97 -16.94 9.00
C ASP A 248 13.59 -16.49 7.58
N GLY A 249 13.72 -15.19 7.26
CA GLY A 249 13.56 -14.66 5.92
C GLY A 249 12.83 -13.31 5.81
N PRO A 250 12.25 -13.02 4.61
CA PRO A 250 11.46 -11.84 4.37
C PRO A 250 10.09 -11.96 5.03
N GLY A 251 9.75 -10.98 5.86
CA GLY A 251 8.45 -10.85 6.52
C GLY A 251 7.58 -9.78 5.86
N ARG A 252 6.80 -9.08 6.68
CA ARG A 252 5.79 -8.11 6.23
C ARG A 252 6.39 -6.95 5.44
N ILE A 253 5.79 -6.66 4.28
CA ILE A 253 5.96 -5.41 3.54
C ILE A 253 5.12 -4.34 4.22
N ILE A 254 5.77 -3.27 4.67
CA ILE A 254 5.19 -2.17 5.47
C ILE A 254 5.11 -0.85 4.70
N GLY A 255 5.54 -0.83 3.44
CA GLY A 255 5.42 0.31 2.53
C GLY A 255 5.83 -0.07 1.11
N ALA A 256 5.21 0.55 0.12
CA ALA A 256 5.58 0.41 -1.28
C ALA A 256 5.36 1.72 -2.04
N GLY A 257 6.16 1.94 -3.08
CA GLY A 257 6.03 3.07 -3.99
C GLY A 257 6.42 2.65 -5.40
N VAL A 258 5.80 3.25 -6.42
CA VAL A 258 5.98 2.87 -7.83
C VAL A 258 6.28 4.10 -8.67
N MET A 259 6.92 3.89 -9.82
CA MET A 259 7.16 4.93 -10.81
C MET A 259 7.33 4.30 -12.19
N ASP A 260 6.60 4.82 -13.18
CA ASP A 260 6.77 4.56 -14.62
C ASP A 260 7.72 5.61 -15.26
N TRP A 261 8.25 5.31 -16.46
CA TRP A 261 9.06 6.24 -17.26
C TRP A 261 8.99 5.97 -18.77
#